data_AF-A0A973Q2T0-F1
#
_entry.id   AF-A0A973Q2T0-F1
#
_cell.length_a   1.000
_cell.length_b   1.000
_cell.length_c   1.000
_cell.angle_alpha   90.00
_cell.angle_beta   90.00
_cell.angle_gamma   90.00
#
_symmetry.space_group_name_H-M   'P 1'
#
loop_
_entity.id
_entity.type
_entity.pdbx_description
1 polymer ?
#
loop_
_entity_poly.entity_id
_entity_poly.type
_entity_poly.pdbx_seq_one_letter_code
_entity_poly.pdbx_strand_id
1 'polypeptide(L)'
;GVAAVGGRAHRDVDAALRTLERKDFLRRARRSSLPGDTEYAVRHRLVTDVGYAQLTRQDRLLRHRRAVAWIGGLPVQHGDLLVHHYRQLVALSAADGRSAAPVADEACQALVDAGRRAAAAGDHETALRCYRGAVELCPATATAHRQLSLLYRQSLRAAAAEGITEGVTDGVADRLCG
;
A
#
# COMPACT_ATOMS: atom_id res chain seq x y z
N GLY A 1 5.27 12.08 7.05
CA GLY A 1 5.34 11.69 5.61
C GLY A 1 5.78 12.78 4.63
N VAL A 2 5.06 13.91 4.54
CA VAL A 2 5.24 14.92 3.46
C VAL A 2 6.67 15.49 3.36
N ALA A 3 7.33 15.72 4.51
CA ALA A 3 8.73 16.18 4.54
C ALA A 3 9.71 15.17 3.92
N ALA A 4 9.57 13.88 4.24
CA ALA A 4 10.39 12.81 3.69
C ALA A 4 10.22 12.70 2.16
N VAL A 5 8.97 12.71 1.67
CA VAL A 5 8.67 12.62 0.23
C VAL A 5 9.12 13.88 -0.53
N GLY A 6 8.89 15.06 0.05
CA GLY A 6 9.28 16.34 -0.53
C GLY A 6 10.79 16.61 -0.48
N GLY A 7 11.54 15.93 0.39
CA GLY A 7 12.95 16.23 0.66
C GLY A 7 13.14 17.64 1.20
N ARG A 8 12.22 18.11 2.05
CA ARG A 8 12.23 19.45 2.66
C ARG A 8 12.31 19.31 4.18
N ALA A 9 12.90 20.31 4.85
CA ALA A 9 12.93 20.32 6.31
C ALA A 9 11.50 20.37 6.89
N HIS A 10 11.29 19.68 8.02
CA HIS A 10 9.97 19.59 8.68
C HIS A 10 9.36 20.99 8.93
N ARG A 11 10.16 21.92 9.47
CA ARG A 11 9.71 23.30 9.74
C ARG A 11 9.15 24.02 8.50
N ASP A 12 9.76 23.81 7.34
CA ASP A 12 9.38 24.49 6.09
C ASP A 12 8.14 23.83 5.47
N VAL A 13 7.96 22.53 5.72
CA VAL A 13 6.74 21.81 5.35
C VAL A 13 5.59 22.23 6.25
N ASP A 14 5.79 22.29 7.56
CA ASP A 14 4.75 22.69 8.51
C ASP A 14 4.27 24.12 8.26
N ALA A 15 5.19 25.04 7.98
CA ALA A 15 4.85 26.41 7.59
C ALA A 15 4.02 26.47 6.29
N ALA A 16 4.37 25.64 5.29
CA ALA A 16 3.63 25.54 4.04
C ALA A 16 2.24 24.90 4.24
N LEU A 17 2.14 23.81 5.00
CA LEU A 17 0.87 23.13 5.31
C LEU A 17 -0.09 24.05 6.04
N ARG A 18 0.38 24.78 7.06
CA ARG A 18 -0.43 25.81 7.75
C ARG A 18 -0.90 26.90 6.79
N THR A 19 -0.08 27.29 5.82
CA THR A 19 -0.45 28.31 4.83
C THR A 19 -1.49 27.79 3.84
N LEU A 20 -1.35 26.54 3.39
CA LEU A 20 -2.33 25.90 2.50
C LEU A 20 -3.67 25.63 3.21
N GLU A 21 -3.64 25.31 4.51
CA GLU A 21 -4.84 25.22 5.34
C GLU A 21 -5.53 26.57 5.51
N ARG A 22 -4.80 27.65 5.84
CA ARG A 22 -5.37 29.01 5.94
C ARG A 22 -5.96 29.51 4.61
N LYS A 23 -5.48 29.01 3.48
CA LYS A 23 -5.98 29.34 2.13
C LYS A 23 -7.07 28.37 1.64
N ASP A 24 -7.57 27.50 2.51
CA ASP A 24 -8.59 26.48 2.20
C ASP A 24 -8.23 25.49 1.07
N PHE A 25 -6.95 25.32 0.76
CA PHE A 25 -6.51 24.26 -0.14
C PHE A 25 -6.44 22.90 0.57
N LEU A 26 -6.09 22.91 1.86
CA LEU A 26 -6.04 21.73 2.71
C LEU A 26 -7.04 21.86 3.87
N ARG A 27 -7.49 20.72 4.39
CA ARG A 27 -8.17 20.61 5.68
C ARG A 27 -7.42 19.62 6.55
N ARG A 28 -7.18 19.96 7.82
CA ARG A 28 -6.65 19.00 8.78
C ARG A 28 -7.71 17.94 9.09
N ALA A 29 -7.31 16.66 9.10
CA ALA A 29 -8.19 15.57 9.52
C ALA A 29 -8.41 15.63 11.04
N ARG A 30 -9.63 15.30 11.49
CA ARG A 30 -9.97 15.30 12.93
C ARG A 30 -9.21 14.22 13.71
N ARG A 31 -8.91 13.10 13.06
CA ARG A 31 -8.09 12.00 13.59
C ARG A 31 -7.09 11.61 12.51
N SER A 32 -5.84 11.41 12.92
CA SER A 32 -4.78 10.92 12.05
C SER A 32 -4.80 9.40 12.01
N SER A 33 -4.66 8.84 10.82
CA SER A 33 -4.42 7.42 10.59
C SER A 33 -3.03 6.96 11.07
N LEU A 34 -2.11 7.91 11.25
CA LEU A 34 -0.77 7.67 11.77
C LEU A 34 -0.63 8.30 13.17
N PRO A 35 -0.49 7.49 14.24
CA PRO A 35 -0.32 8.00 15.60
C PRO A 35 0.85 8.99 15.70
N GLY A 36 0.62 10.11 16.36
CA GLY A 36 1.64 11.16 16.57
C GLY A 36 1.86 12.08 15.37
N ASP A 37 1.27 11.80 14.21
CA ASP A 37 1.40 12.63 13.01
C ASP A 37 0.13 13.46 12.77
N THR A 38 0.27 14.63 12.13
CA THR A 38 -0.88 15.43 11.69
C THR A 38 -1.24 15.08 10.25
N GLU A 39 -2.47 14.62 10.05
CA GLU A 39 -3.00 14.28 8.73
C GLU A 39 -3.75 15.45 8.10
N TYR A 40 -3.52 15.66 6.81
CA TYR A 40 -4.19 16.66 5.98
C TYR A 40 -4.86 16.00 4.79
N ALA A 41 -6.07 16.45 4.48
CA ALA A 41 -6.78 16.10 3.27
C ALA A 41 -6.84 17.32 2.34
N VAL A 42 -6.69 17.09 1.03
CA VAL A 42 -6.90 18.13 0.02
C VAL A 42 -8.39 18.43 -0.09
N ARG A 43 -8.78 19.71 -0.12
CA ARG A 43 -10.20 20.09 -0.24
C ARG A 43 -10.77 19.84 -1.63
N HIS A 44 -10.01 20.21 -2.66
CA HIS A 44 -10.44 20.15 -4.05
C HIS A 44 -9.45 19.35 -4.89
N ARG A 45 -9.94 18.35 -5.64
CA ARG A 45 -9.12 17.48 -6.49
C ARG A 45 -8.23 18.26 -7.48
N LEU A 46 -8.73 19.38 -8.00
CA LEU A 46 -8.00 20.26 -8.91
C LEU A 46 -6.67 20.79 -8.34
N VAL A 47 -6.57 20.99 -7.03
CA VAL A 47 -5.32 21.42 -6.38
C VAL A 47 -4.23 20.37 -6.60
N THR A 48 -4.58 19.10 -6.43
CA THR A 48 -3.67 17.98 -6.68
C THR A 48 -3.37 17.87 -8.17
N ASP A 49 -4.39 17.97 -9.04
CA ASP A 49 -4.20 17.85 -10.50
C ASP A 49 -3.22 18.90 -11.03
N VAL A 50 -3.45 20.18 -10.70
CA VAL A 50 -2.60 21.29 -11.14
C VAL A 50 -1.21 21.18 -10.52
N GLY A 51 -1.12 20.90 -9.21
CA GLY A 51 0.16 20.74 -8.54
C GLY A 51 0.98 19.58 -9.11
N TYR A 52 0.33 18.46 -9.43
CA TYR A 52 0.99 17.29 -10.01
C TYR A 52 1.39 17.51 -11.47
N ALA A 53 0.55 18.20 -12.26
CA ALA A 53 0.85 18.55 -13.65
C ALA A 53 2.08 19.46 -13.78
N GLN A 54 2.32 20.34 -12.79
CA GLN A 54 3.50 21.22 -12.75
C GLN A 54 4.81 20.48 -12.46
N LEU A 55 4.77 19.24 -11.96
CA LEU A 55 5.99 18.48 -11.68
C LEU A 55 6.58 17.93 -12.96
N THR A 56 7.90 18.11 -13.13
CA THR A 56 8.65 17.39 -14.15
C THR A 56 8.58 15.89 -13.90
N ARG A 57 8.83 15.08 -14.94
CA ARG A 57 8.92 13.62 -14.76
C ARG A 57 10.01 13.23 -13.76
N GLN A 58 11.16 13.91 -13.78
CA GLN A 58 12.26 13.65 -12.85
C GLN A 58 11.85 13.93 -11.40
N ASP A 59 11.10 15.01 -11.15
CA ASP A 59 10.57 15.31 -9.81
C ASP A 59 9.57 14.26 -9.33
N ARG A 60 8.68 13.79 -10.23
CA ARG A 60 7.73 12.72 -9.89
C ARG A 60 8.47 11.44 -9.54
N LEU A 61 9.46 11.04 -10.34
CA LEU A 61 10.26 9.84 -10.09
C LEU A 61 10.98 9.92 -8.73
N LEU A 62 11.61 11.06 -8.44
CA LEU A 62 12.27 11.29 -7.15
C LEU A 62 11.30 11.22 -5.97
N ARG A 63 10.11 11.83 -6.11
CA ARG A 63 9.07 11.79 -5.06
C ARG A 63 8.53 10.37 -4.87
N HIS A 64 8.32 9.60 -5.93
CA HIS A 64 7.91 8.19 -5.82
C HIS A 64 8.98 7.33 -5.15
N ARG A 65 10.27 7.52 -5.47
CA ARG A 65 11.36 6.83 -4.74
C ARG A 65 11.36 7.15 -3.25
N ARG A 66 11.24 8.43 -2.89
CA ARG A 66 11.16 8.84 -1.48
C ARG A 66 9.90 8.32 -0.80
N ALA A 67 8.80 8.23 -1.53
CA ALA A 67 7.54 7.66 -1.02
C ALA A 67 7.69 6.18 -0.69
N VAL A 68 8.20 5.34 -1.59
CA VAL A 68 8.37 3.90 -1.30
C VAL A 68 9.34 3.67 -0.15
N ALA A 69 10.41 4.46 -0.04
CA ALA A 69 11.35 4.41 1.07
C ALA A 69 10.68 4.77 2.42
N TRP A 70 9.87 5.83 2.44
CA TRP A 70 9.14 6.24 3.65
C TRP A 70 8.04 5.23 4.02
N ILE A 71 7.24 4.78 3.06
CA ILE A 71 6.14 3.83 3.27
C ILE A 71 6.65 2.46 3.71
N GLY A 72 7.81 2.04 3.22
CA GLY A 72 8.43 0.77 3.61
C GLY A 72 8.64 0.63 5.13
N GLY A 73 8.83 1.75 5.84
CA GLY A 73 8.95 1.81 7.30
C GLY A 73 7.64 1.93 8.06
N LEU A 74 6.50 2.05 7.38
CA LEU A 74 5.19 2.15 8.04
C LEU A 74 4.66 0.78 8.48
N PRO A 75 3.68 0.77 9.40
CA PRO A 75 2.91 -0.42 9.74
C PRO A 75 2.31 -1.14 8.51
N VAL A 76 2.12 -2.45 8.65
CA VAL A 76 1.81 -3.36 7.52
C VAL A 76 0.52 -3.03 6.79
N GLN A 77 -0.46 -2.42 7.45
CA GLN A 77 -1.75 -2.04 6.84
C GLN A 77 -1.63 -1.01 5.70
N HIS A 78 -0.45 -0.40 5.53
CA HIS A 78 -0.18 0.56 4.45
C HIS A 78 0.37 -0.09 3.18
N GLY A 79 0.29 -1.42 3.05
CA GLY A 79 0.79 -2.17 1.89
C GLY A 79 0.24 -1.70 0.54
N ASP A 80 -1.02 -1.23 0.49
CA ASP A 80 -1.64 -0.73 -0.74
C ASP A 80 -0.99 0.54 -1.27
N LEU A 81 -0.58 1.43 -0.36
CA LEU A 81 0.18 2.62 -0.72
C LEU A 81 1.52 2.21 -1.32
N LEU A 82 2.18 1.20 -0.73
CA LEU A 82 3.46 0.71 -1.23
C LEU A 82 3.33 0.14 -2.66
N VAL A 83 2.30 -0.68 -2.91
CA VAL A 83 1.99 -1.21 -4.25
C VAL A 83 1.74 -0.08 -5.25
N HIS A 84 0.89 0.88 -4.89
CA HIS A 84 0.59 2.02 -5.75
C HIS A 84 1.84 2.82 -6.12
N HIS A 85 2.68 3.17 -5.14
CA HIS A 85 3.87 3.98 -5.38
C HIS A 85 4.96 3.24 -6.16
N TYR A 86 5.11 1.92 -5.98
CA TYR A 86 6.01 1.11 -6.81
C TYR A 86 5.52 0.99 -8.27
N ARG A 87 4.21 0.81 -8.51
CA ARG A 87 3.66 0.82 -9.88
C ARG A 87 3.98 2.12 -10.61
N GLN A 88 3.76 3.26 -9.96
CA GLN A 88 4.09 4.56 -10.54
C GLN A 88 5.60 4.72 -10.77
N LEU A 89 6.43 4.25 -9.85
CA LEU A 89 7.88 4.32 -10.00
C LEU A 89 8.38 3.51 -11.20
N VAL A 90 7.94 2.25 -11.34
CA VAL A 90 8.28 1.39 -12.49
C VAL A 90 7.81 2.00 -13.81
N ALA A 91 6.57 2.49 -13.86
CA ALA A 91 6.01 3.14 -15.05
C ALA A 91 6.81 4.38 -15.48
N LEU A 92 7.16 5.26 -14.53
CA LEU A 92 7.97 6.44 -14.80
C LEU A 92 9.40 6.08 -15.24
N SER A 93 9.98 4.99 -14.72
CA SER A 93 11.31 4.51 -15.09
C SER A 93 11.38 3.95 -16.51
N ALA A 94 10.29 3.38 -17.04
CA ALA A 94 10.26 2.78 -18.37
C ALA A 94 10.21 3.80 -19.53
N ALA A 95 9.83 5.06 -19.26
CA ALA A 95 9.39 5.98 -20.32
C ALA A 95 10.49 6.52 -21.28
N ASP A 96 11.78 6.26 -21.04
CA ASP A 96 12.88 6.68 -21.96
C ASP A 96 13.55 5.50 -22.70
N GLY A 97 12.88 4.36 -22.80
CA GLY A 97 13.50 3.13 -23.33
C GLY A 97 14.62 2.57 -22.42
N ARG A 98 14.83 3.17 -21.24
CA ARG A 98 15.65 2.60 -20.17
C ARG A 98 14.91 1.41 -19.58
N SER A 99 15.65 0.35 -19.28
CA SER A 99 15.08 -0.81 -18.61
C SER A 99 14.56 -0.42 -17.22
N ALA A 100 13.27 -0.68 -16.98
CA ALA A 100 12.69 -0.59 -15.64
C ALA A 100 12.96 -1.85 -14.80
N ALA A 101 13.64 -2.86 -15.35
CA ALA A 101 13.88 -4.14 -14.68
C ALA A 101 14.53 -3.98 -13.29
N PRO A 102 15.59 -3.16 -13.09
CA PRO A 102 16.18 -3.02 -11.76
C PRO A 102 15.20 -2.47 -10.72
N VAL A 103 14.31 -1.56 -11.14
CA VAL A 103 13.29 -0.95 -10.27
C VAL A 103 12.14 -1.93 -10.03
N ALA A 104 11.77 -2.73 -11.03
CA ALA A 104 10.76 -3.78 -10.91
C ALA A 104 11.23 -4.91 -9.97
N ASP A 105 12.50 -5.29 -10.02
CA ASP A 105 13.10 -6.28 -9.12
C ASP A 105 13.13 -5.76 -7.68
N GLU A 106 13.55 -4.50 -7.47
CA GLU A 106 13.48 -3.83 -6.17
C GLU A 106 12.04 -3.81 -5.62
N ALA A 107 11.09 -3.40 -6.46
CA ALA A 107 9.67 -3.36 -6.10
C ALA A 107 9.14 -4.76 -5.72
N CYS A 108 9.52 -5.79 -6.47
CA CYS A 108 9.09 -7.15 -6.23
C CYS A 108 9.57 -7.65 -4.85
N GLN A 109 10.86 -7.45 -4.55
CA GLN A 109 11.43 -7.83 -3.25
C GLN A 109 10.72 -7.11 -2.09
N ALA A 110 10.58 -5.79 -2.21
CA ALA A 110 9.93 -4.98 -1.17
C ALA A 110 8.46 -5.37 -0.95
N LEU A 111 7.72 -5.69 -2.02
CA LEU A 111 6.32 -6.11 -1.93
C LEU A 111 6.17 -7.54 -1.38
N VAL A 112 7.08 -8.46 -1.70
CA VAL A 112 7.13 -9.79 -1.07
C VAL A 112 7.40 -9.66 0.43
N ASP A 113 8.34 -8.82 0.84
CA ASP A 113 8.63 -8.60 2.25
C ASP A 113 7.47 -7.92 2.99
N ALA A 114 6.83 -6.92 2.37
CA ALA A 114 5.62 -6.30 2.92
C ALA A 114 4.48 -7.33 3.09
N GLY A 115 4.25 -8.17 2.07
CA GLY A 115 3.23 -9.21 2.13
C GLY A 115 3.51 -10.25 3.21
N ARG A 116 4.78 -10.63 3.41
CA ARG A 116 5.19 -11.55 4.48
C ARG A 116 4.94 -10.96 5.87
N ARG A 117 5.27 -9.68 6.08
CA ARG A 117 5.00 -9.00 7.35
C ARG A 117 3.50 -8.88 7.61
N ALA A 118 2.70 -8.55 6.60
CA ALA A 118 1.25 -8.46 6.71
C ALA A 118 0.63 -9.83 7.06
N ALA A 119 1.04 -10.90 6.37
CA ALA A 119 0.58 -12.26 6.67
C ALA A 119 0.94 -12.71 8.09
N ALA A 120 2.15 -12.39 8.56
CA ALA A 120 2.58 -12.68 9.93
C ALA A 120 1.78 -11.91 10.99
N ALA A 121 1.23 -10.74 10.63
CA ALA A 121 0.36 -9.94 11.48
C ALA A 121 -1.14 -10.34 11.38
N GLY A 122 -1.48 -11.37 10.59
CA GLY A 122 -2.87 -11.79 10.34
C GLY A 122 -3.63 -10.93 9.34
N ASP A 123 -3.00 -9.91 8.75
CA ASP A 123 -3.60 -9.07 7.69
C ASP A 123 -3.42 -9.75 6.33
N HIS A 124 -4.23 -10.78 6.10
CA HIS A 124 -4.19 -11.58 4.88
C HIS A 124 -4.61 -10.80 3.63
N GLU A 125 -5.50 -9.81 3.78
CA GLU A 125 -5.99 -9.01 2.67
C GLU A 125 -4.87 -8.12 2.11
N THR A 126 -4.16 -7.41 3.00
CA THR A 126 -2.99 -6.61 2.61
C THR A 126 -1.86 -7.49 2.09
N ALA A 127 -1.64 -8.66 2.70
CA ALA A 127 -0.65 -9.62 2.19
C ALA A 127 -0.93 -10.04 0.73
N LEU A 128 -2.19 -10.36 0.42
CA LEU A 128 -2.62 -10.72 -0.93
C LEU A 128 -2.41 -9.57 -1.92
N ARG A 129 -2.74 -8.33 -1.54
CA ARG A 129 -2.54 -7.14 -2.38
C ARG A 129 -1.06 -6.91 -2.68
N CYS A 130 -0.19 -7.01 -1.67
CA CYS A 130 1.26 -6.89 -1.86
C CYS A 130 1.81 -7.97 -2.79
N TYR A 131 1.47 -9.25 -2.58
CA TYR A 131 1.97 -10.32 -3.44
C TYR A 131 1.44 -10.24 -4.88
N ARG A 132 0.18 -9.82 -5.09
CA ARG A 132 -0.35 -9.55 -6.44
C ARG A 132 0.42 -8.43 -7.13
N GLY A 133 0.69 -7.34 -6.41
CA GLY A 133 1.53 -6.26 -6.92
C GLY A 133 2.93 -6.72 -7.30
N ALA A 134 3.53 -7.61 -6.50
CA ALA A 134 4.86 -8.18 -6.80
C ALA A 134 4.87 -9.01 -8.09
N VAL A 135 3.83 -9.83 -8.33
CA VAL A 135 3.68 -10.62 -9.57
C VAL A 135 3.41 -9.73 -10.78
N GLU A 136 2.58 -8.69 -10.64
CA GLU A 136 2.32 -7.75 -11.72
C GLU A 136 3.58 -7.04 -12.19
N LEU A 137 4.42 -6.59 -11.25
CA LEU A 137 5.64 -5.86 -11.56
C LEU A 137 6.78 -6.78 -12.00
N CYS A 138 6.84 -8.02 -11.52
CA CYS A 138 7.81 -9.01 -11.95
C CYS A 138 7.17 -10.40 -12.11
N PRO A 139 6.58 -10.69 -13.29
CA PRO A 139 5.88 -11.95 -13.55
C PRO A 139 6.75 -13.20 -13.44
N ALA A 140 8.07 -13.08 -13.60
CA ALA A 140 8.99 -14.20 -13.48
C ALA A 140 9.29 -14.60 -12.02
N THR A 141 8.78 -13.86 -11.02
CA THR A 141 9.14 -14.09 -9.62
C THR A 141 8.45 -15.33 -9.05
N ALA A 142 9.20 -16.43 -8.96
CA ALA A 142 8.72 -17.69 -8.38
C ALA A 142 8.32 -17.56 -6.89
N THR A 143 9.01 -16.71 -6.13
CA THR A 143 8.71 -16.49 -4.70
C THR A 143 7.34 -15.86 -4.50
N ALA A 144 7.00 -14.82 -5.24
CA ALA A 144 5.69 -14.15 -5.15
C ALA A 144 4.55 -15.12 -5.54
N HIS A 145 4.73 -15.89 -6.61
CA HIS A 145 3.79 -16.95 -7.01
C HIS A 145 3.60 -17.99 -5.90
N ARG A 146 4.70 -18.50 -5.32
CA ARG A 146 4.65 -19.49 -4.24
C ARG A 146 3.88 -18.95 -3.02
N GLN A 147 4.13 -17.71 -2.62
CA GLN A 147 3.46 -17.09 -1.48
C GLN A 147 1.96 -16.86 -1.74
N LEU A 148 1.58 -16.43 -2.95
CA LEU A 148 0.16 -16.35 -3.35
C LEU A 148 -0.53 -17.71 -3.26
N SER A 149 0.09 -18.77 -3.79
CA SER A 149 -0.46 -20.12 -3.72
C SER A 149 -0.55 -20.66 -2.29
N LEU A 150 0.33 -20.22 -1.38
CA LEU A 150 0.25 -20.58 0.03
C LEU A 150 -0.92 -19.89 0.72
N LEU A 151 -1.06 -18.56 0.55
CA LEU A 151 -2.18 -17.82 1.15
C LEU A 151 -3.53 -18.33 0.64
N TYR A 152 -3.67 -18.57 -0.67
CA TYR A 152 -4.92 -19.07 -1.23
C TYR A 152 -5.30 -20.46 -0.69
N ARG A 153 -4.32 -21.34 -0.48
CA ARG A 153 -4.56 -22.63 0.18
C ARG A 153 -4.96 -22.48 1.65
N GLN A 154 -4.36 -21.54 2.37
CA GLN A 154 -4.72 -21.25 3.77
C GLN A 154 -6.14 -20.68 3.87
N SER A 155 -6.53 -19.74 3.00
CA SER A 155 -7.88 -19.19 2.99
C SER A 155 -8.93 -20.24 2.65
N LEU A 156 -8.66 -21.13 1.68
CA LEU A 156 -9.55 -22.24 1.37
C LEU A 156 -9.69 -23.23 2.53
N ARG A 157 -8.61 -23.51 3.27
CA ARG A 157 -8.65 -24.37 4.46
C ARG A 157 -9.44 -23.73 5.60
N ALA A 158 -9.27 -22.43 5.82
CA ALA A 158 -10.02 -21.68 6.83
C ALA A 158 -11.53 -21.68 6.52
N ALA A 159 -11.90 -21.36 5.27
CA ALA A 159 -13.30 -21.39 4.83
C ALA A 159 -13.91 -22.79 4.94
N ALA A 160 -13.14 -23.85 4.63
CA ALA A 160 -13.60 -25.22 4.82
C ALA A 160 -13.81 -25.57 6.31
N ALA A 161 -12.96 -25.08 7.21
CA ALA A 161 -13.12 -25.28 8.65
C ALA A 161 -14.35 -24.53 9.21
N GLU A 162 -14.61 -23.30 8.74
CA GLU A 162 -15.78 -22.51 9.10
C GLU A 162 -17.10 -23.14 8.60
N GLY A 163 -17.12 -23.63 7.35
CA GLY A 163 -18.26 -24.37 6.81
C GLY A 163 -18.52 -25.71 7.52
N ILE A 164 -17.49 -26.35 8.05
CA ILE A 164 -17.65 -27.55 8.91
C ILE A 164 -18.26 -27.16 10.27
N THR A 165 -17.96 -25.98 10.82
CA THR A 165 -18.54 -25.54 12.10
C THR A 165 -20.03 -25.17 11.99
N GLU A 166 -20.48 -24.55 10.89
CA GLU A 166 -21.91 -24.28 10.66
C GLU A 166 -22.71 -25.57 10.35
N GLY A 167 -22.10 -26.53 9.64
CA GLY A 167 -22.72 -27.84 9.38
C GLY A 167 -22.85 -28.75 10.61
N VAL A 168 -22.11 -28.47 11.70
CA VAL A 168 -22.18 -29.21 12.97
C VAL A 168 -23.25 -28.64 13.90
N THR A 169 -23.62 -27.35 13.79
CA THR A 169 -24.66 -26.75 14.64
C THR A 169 -26.10 -27.06 14.20
N ASP A 170 -26.34 -27.35 12.92
CA ASP A 170 -27.67 -27.76 12.42
C ASP A 170 -27.97 -29.25 12.67
N GLY A 171 -26.96 -30.09 12.93
CA GLY A 171 -27.11 -31.52 13.17
C GLY A 171 -27.45 -31.93 14.62
N VAL A 172 -27.53 -30.97 15.55
CA VAL A 172 -27.77 -31.23 16.99
C VAL A 172 -29.18 -30.81 17.44
N ALA A 173 -29.93 -30.04 16.64
CA ALA A 173 -31.31 -29.66 16.97
C ALA A 173 -32.35 -30.77 16.71
N ASP A 174 -32.04 -31.78 15.87
CA ASP A 174 -33.02 -32.75 15.38
C ASP A 174 -32.97 -34.13 16.07
N ARG A 175 -32.35 -34.22 17.26
CA ARG A 175 -32.19 -35.49 18.00
C ARG A 175 -32.76 -35.51 19.43
N LEU A 176 -33.66 -34.58 19.77
CA LEU A 176 -34.35 -34.56 21.08
C LEU A 176 -35.89 -34.66 21.03
N CYS A 177 -36.49 -34.89 19.86
CA CYS A 177 -37.92 -35.21 19.75
C CYS A 177 -38.15 -36.33 18.72
N GLY A 178 -38.07 -37.59 19.16
CA GLY A 178 -38.38 -38.77 18.35
C GLY A 178 -38.26 -40.05 19.15
#